data_AF-A0A962HMU8-F1
#
_entry.id   AF-A0A962HMU8-F1
#
_cell.length_a   1.000
_cell.length_b   1.000
_cell.length_c   1.000
_cell.angle_alpha   90.00
_cell.angle_beta   90.00
_cell.angle_gamma   90.00
#
_symmetry.space_group_name_H-M   'P 1'
#
loop_
_entity.id
_entity.type
_entity.pdbx_description
1 polymer ?
#
loop_
_entity_poly.entity_id
_entity_poly.type
_entity_poly.pdbx_seq_one_letter_code
_entity_poly.pdbx_strand_id
1 'polypeptide(L)'
;MTSGNKKIRYAGLLGVLAVAGLLISANGAETPAADKAAAPAQVAEATQPSVMDMDYERARWDPIHFKPGIDNASNADCLKCHQEILERKVRDESPAGLRKDSTLAWYQTLDTYEGEQMTFHQRHLTAPFINRVADMQCSTCHQGNDLRDENSGSHFGAPLGLTLRKLVDPNVCLMCHGQFNNTVMAMPGPWSEHGKLFQNNCLLCHANIRTQRHEVNFLKPAAIEAAAKENPNVCYGCHGGRAWYRISFPYPRHPWPGSGDTVPDWARDRPTASDLRFLIQGNAPIGSSETAAASTVQQ
;
A
#
# COMPACT_ATOMS: atom_id res chain seq x y z
N MET A 1 4.63 30.36 -61.25
CA MET A 1 3.17 30.25 -61.43
C MET A 1 2.62 29.74 -60.09
N THR A 2 2.13 30.61 -59.19
CA THR A 2 0.70 31.04 -59.06
C THR A 2 -0.24 29.85 -58.76
N SER A 3 -1.14 29.81 -57.76
CA SER A 3 -1.56 30.72 -56.66
C SER A 3 -2.40 29.87 -55.66
N GLY A 4 -2.70 30.21 -54.40
CA GLY A 4 -2.43 31.38 -53.56
C GLY A 4 -3.08 31.25 -52.15
N ASN A 5 -2.89 32.23 -51.27
CA ASN A 5 -3.38 32.22 -49.86
C ASN A 5 -4.88 32.57 -49.70
N LYS A 6 -5.54 32.03 -48.66
CA LYS A 6 -6.70 32.68 -48.01
C LYS A 6 -6.60 32.62 -46.47
N LYS A 7 -6.60 33.80 -45.85
CA LYS A 7 -6.86 34.00 -44.41
C LYS A 7 -8.33 34.41 -44.24
N ILE A 8 -8.94 34.08 -43.10
CA ILE A 8 -10.23 34.65 -42.67
C ILE A 8 -10.01 35.42 -41.37
N ARG A 9 -10.59 36.62 -41.28
CA ARG A 9 -10.70 37.48 -40.10
C ARG A 9 -12.17 37.85 -39.96
N TYR A 10 -12.67 37.96 -38.73
CA TYR A 10 -13.90 38.72 -38.44
C TYR A 10 -13.73 39.55 -37.17
N ALA A 11 -13.88 40.87 -37.31
CA ALA A 11 -14.47 41.73 -36.29
C ALA A 11 -16.00 41.69 -36.52
N GLY A 12 -16.91 42.01 -35.59
CA GLY A 12 -16.80 42.80 -34.36
C GLY A 12 -17.82 43.95 -34.47
N LEU A 13 -18.69 44.15 -33.47
CA LEU A 13 -19.70 45.23 -33.50
C LEU A 13 -20.16 45.64 -32.09
N LEU A 14 -20.16 46.95 -31.85
CA LEU A 14 -20.66 47.64 -30.66
C LEU A 14 -22.11 48.10 -30.88
N GLY A 15 -22.86 48.30 -29.80
CA GLY A 15 -24.15 49.00 -29.80
C GLY A 15 -24.45 49.62 -28.44
N VAL A 16 -24.66 50.95 -28.42
CA VAL A 16 -24.96 51.77 -27.22
C VAL A 16 -26.00 52.82 -27.59
N LEU A 17 -27.03 53.03 -26.75
CA LEU A 17 -27.94 54.19 -26.63
C LEU A 17 -28.67 54.03 -25.27
N ALA A 18 -28.52 54.93 -24.28
CA ALA A 18 -29.18 56.25 -24.09
C ALA A 18 -30.73 56.13 -23.90
N VAL A 19 -31.39 56.33 -22.74
CA VAL A 19 -31.39 57.36 -21.64
C VAL A 19 -32.61 58.32 -21.73
N ALA A 20 -33.20 58.63 -20.56
CA ALA A 20 -34.28 59.60 -20.23
C ALA A 20 -35.76 59.10 -20.33
N GLY A 21 -36.67 59.44 -19.40
CA GLY A 21 -36.54 60.16 -18.11
C GLY A 21 -37.89 60.53 -17.46
N LEU A 22 -37.85 61.13 -16.24
CA LEU A 22 -38.94 61.85 -15.48
C LEU A 22 -40.23 61.07 -15.11
N LEU A 23 -40.95 61.25 -13.98
CA LEU A 23 -40.81 61.70 -12.57
C LEU A 23 -42.28 61.77 -12.00
N ILE A 24 -42.48 61.92 -10.66
CA ILE A 24 -43.75 62.31 -9.96
C ILE A 24 -44.86 61.21 -9.86
N SER A 25 -45.51 60.87 -8.72
CA SER A 25 -45.34 61.20 -7.29
C SER A 25 -46.03 60.19 -6.33
N ALA A 26 -45.48 60.09 -5.12
CA ALA A 26 -46.11 59.98 -3.78
C ALA A 26 -47.22 58.94 -3.41
N ASN A 27 -46.90 58.22 -2.32
CA ASN A 27 -47.75 57.82 -1.17
C ASN A 27 -48.82 56.72 -1.30
N GLY A 28 -48.52 55.56 -0.69
CA GLY A 28 -49.44 54.52 -0.23
C GLY A 28 -48.66 53.52 0.63
N ALA A 29 -49.18 53.12 1.80
CA ALA A 29 -48.39 52.43 2.82
C ALA A 29 -48.29 50.89 2.65
N GLU A 30 -47.12 50.37 3.04
CA GLU A 30 -46.84 49.06 3.66
C GLU A 30 -47.36 47.74 3.04
N THR A 31 -46.43 46.91 2.55
CA THR A 31 -46.30 45.47 2.87
C THR A 31 -44.89 44.97 2.43
N PRO A 32 -44.41 43.79 2.88
CA PRO A 32 -43.10 43.69 3.51
C PRO A 32 -41.90 43.66 2.55
N ALA A 33 -40.76 44.15 3.05
CA ALA A 33 -39.47 44.01 2.38
C ALA A 33 -39.05 42.54 2.30
N ALA A 34 -38.60 42.10 1.12
CA ALA A 34 -38.01 40.79 0.94
C ALA A 34 -36.71 40.66 1.75
N ASP A 35 -36.53 39.52 2.41
CA ASP A 35 -35.29 39.20 3.11
C ASP A 35 -34.10 39.26 2.14
N LYS A 36 -33.13 40.12 2.46
CA LYS A 36 -31.83 40.11 1.79
C LYS A 36 -31.16 38.79 2.12
N ALA A 37 -31.05 37.91 1.12
CA ALA A 37 -30.26 36.69 1.21
C ALA A 37 -28.87 37.01 1.76
N ALA A 38 -28.54 36.44 2.93
CA ALA A 38 -27.21 36.54 3.49
C ALA A 38 -26.21 35.87 2.54
N ALA A 39 -25.04 36.48 2.37
CA ALA A 39 -23.94 35.84 1.66
C ALA A 39 -23.60 34.50 2.34
N PRO A 40 -23.21 33.46 1.59
CA PRO A 40 -22.86 32.17 2.18
C PRO A 40 -21.71 32.39 3.16
N ALA A 41 -21.92 32.00 4.42
CA ALA A 41 -20.89 32.05 5.43
C ALA A 41 -19.70 31.21 4.94
N GLN A 42 -18.53 31.83 4.85
CA GLN A 42 -17.29 31.07 4.70
C GLN A 42 -17.20 30.13 5.89
N VAL A 43 -17.21 28.82 5.62
CA VAL A 43 -16.94 27.81 6.64
C VAL A 43 -15.51 28.05 7.07
N ALA A 44 -15.33 28.66 8.24
CA ALA A 44 -14.02 28.88 8.81
C ALA A 44 -13.33 27.52 8.93
N GLU A 45 -12.14 27.42 8.34
CA GLU A 45 -11.33 26.21 8.42
C GLU A 45 -10.99 25.99 9.89
N ALA A 46 -11.69 25.04 10.51
CA ALA A 46 -11.59 24.81 11.93
C ALA A 46 -10.16 24.35 12.25
N THR A 47 -9.43 25.18 13.00
CA THR A 47 -8.09 24.84 13.50
C THR A 47 -8.16 23.48 14.18
N GLN A 48 -7.66 22.45 13.51
CA GLN A 48 -7.67 21.09 14.03
C GLN A 48 -6.91 21.09 15.36
N PRO A 49 -7.45 20.48 16.42
CA PRO A 49 -6.72 20.37 17.68
C PRO A 49 -5.41 19.61 17.44
N SER A 50 -4.38 19.97 18.22
CA SER A 50 -3.14 19.21 18.27
C SER A 50 -3.43 17.72 18.46
N VAL A 51 -2.88 16.88 17.58
CA VAL A 51 -3.11 15.42 17.59
C VAL A 51 -2.68 14.76 18.90
N MET A 52 -1.79 15.42 19.65
CA MET A 52 -1.29 14.96 20.96
C MET A 52 -2.27 15.23 22.11
N ASP A 53 -3.28 16.09 21.90
CA ASP A 53 -4.26 16.49 22.91
C ASP A 53 -5.67 15.90 22.64
N MET A 54 -5.81 15.03 21.64
CA MET A 54 -7.07 14.33 21.37
C MET A 54 -7.29 13.14 22.31
N ASP A 55 -8.50 13.02 22.82
CA ASP A 55 -8.97 11.79 23.46
C ASP A 55 -9.08 10.64 22.44
N TYR A 56 -9.02 9.40 22.93
CA TYR A 56 -9.08 8.19 22.09
C TYR A 56 -10.35 8.13 21.22
N GLU A 57 -11.48 8.61 21.76
CA GLU A 57 -12.78 8.55 21.08
C GLU A 57 -12.85 9.51 19.90
N ARG A 58 -12.14 10.64 19.93
CA ARG A 58 -11.93 11.52 18.76
C ARG A 58 -10.87 10.97 17.82
N ALA A 59 -9.72 10.55 18.36
CA ALA A 59 -8.57 10.12 17.56
C ALA A 59 -8.92 8.94 16.63
N ARG A 60 -9.76 7.99 17.06
CA ARG A 60 -10.20 6.86 16.22
C ARG A 60 -11.07 7.26 15.01
N TRP A 61 -11.58 8.49 14.98
CA TRP A 61 -12.31 9.07 13.84
C TRP A 61 -11.49 10.10 13.05
N ASP A 62 -10.18 10.23 13.33
CA ASP A 62 -9.31 11.08 12.52
C ASP A 62 -9.28 10.59 11.05
N PRO A 63 -9.38 11.50 10.05
CA PRO A 63 -9.34 11.17 8.63
C PRO A 63 -8.19 10.25 8.17
N ILE A 64 -7.06 10.22 8.87
CA ILE A 64 -5.92 9.33 8.57
C ILE A 64 -6.29 7.84 8.65
N HIS A 65 -7.31 7.47 9.41
CA HIS A 65 -7.75 6.06 9.56
C HIS A 65 -8.61 5.56 8.40
N PHE A 66 -9.02 6.44 7.48
CA PHE A 66 -9.97 6.14 6.41
C PHE A 66 -9.32 6.32 5.04
N LYS A 67 -9.90 5.71 4.00
CA LYS A 67 -9.47 5.95 2.62
C LYS A 67 -9.96 7.33 2.15
N PRO A 68 -9.16 8.11 1.40
CA PRO A 68 -7.81 7.79 0.90
C PRO A 68 -6.67 8.13 1.87
N GLY A 69 -6.93 8.72 3.05
CA GLY A 69 -5.90 9.16 3.99
C GLY A 69 -4.91 8.06 4.39
N ILE A 70 -5.42 6.91 4.81
CA ILE A 70 -4.63 5.74 5.23
C ILE A 70 -3.71 5.19 4.12
N ASP A 71 -4.17 5.23 2.87
CA ASP A 71 -3.43 4.68 1.73
C ASP A 71 -2.22 5.56 1.37
N ASN A 72 -2.25 6.84 1.77
CA ASN A 72 -1.19 7.83 1.55
C ASN A 72 -0.36 8.14 2.81
N ALA A 73 -0.73 7.58 3.97
CA ALA A 73 -0.05 7.84 5.24
C ALA A 73 1.35 7.20 5.27
N SER A 74 2.37 7.98 5.66
CA SER A 74 3.72 7.45 5.88
C SER A 74 3.84 6.81 7.26
N ASN A 75 4.86 5.95 7.45
CA ASN A 75 5.26 5.49 8.79
C ASN A 75 5.42 6.65 9.79
N ALA A 76 5.95 7.80 9.36
CA ALA A 76 6.14 8.96 10.22
C ALA A 76 4.82 9.62 10.64
N ASP A 77 3.75 9.53 9.82
CA ASP A 77 2.44 10.05 10.18
C ASP A 77 1.74 9.14 11.20
N CYS A 78 1.74 7.83 10.98
CA CYS A 78 1.19 6.86 11.93
C CYS A 78 1.91 6.90 13.29
N LEU A 79 3.24 7.02 13.28
CA LEU A 79 4.05 7.02 14.50
C LEU A 79 3.93 8.30 15.34
N LYS A 80 3.30 9.39 14.85
CA LYS A 80 2.99 10.56 15.70
C LYS A 80 2.14 10.16 16.90
N CYS A 81 1.15 9.29 16.69
CA CYS A 81 0.26 8.79 17.73
C CYS A 81 0.59 7.38 18.19
N HIS A 82 1.22 6.55 17.34
CA HIS A 82 1.48 5.12 17.60
C HIS A 82 2.94 4.75 17.94
N GLN A 83 3.69 5.64 18.58
CA GLN A 83 5.09 5.38 18.99
C GLN A 83 5.25 4.12 19.87
N GLU A 84 4.24 3.77 20.66
CA GLU A 84 4.27 2.63 21.60
C GLU A 84 4.52 1.28 20.91
N ILE A 85 4.22 1.16 19.61
CA ILE A 85 4.42 -0.07 18.84
C ILE A 85 5.90 -0.36 18.56
N LEU A 86 6.76 0.67 18.58
CA LEU A 86 8.21 0.55 18.44
C LEU A 86 8.95 0.67 19.78
N GLU A 87 8.43 1.43 20.74
CA GLU A 87 9.05 1.60 22.06
C GLU A 87 8.89 0.36 22.95
N ARG A 88 7.76 -0.35 22.85
CA ARG A 88 7.51 -1.56 23.65
C ARG A 88 8.52 -2.65 23.30
N LYS A 89 9.29 -3.08 24.30
CA LYS A 89 10.26 -4.18 24.18
C LYS A 89 9.66 -5.52 24.63
N VAL A 90 10.26 -6.62 24.18
CA VAL A 90 10.04 -7.95 24.75
C VAL A 90 10.55 -7.95 26.19
N ARG A 91 9.79 -8.54 27.12
CA ARG A 91 10.20 -8.67 28.53
C ARG A 91 11.48 -9.49 28.64
N ASP A 92 12.33 -9.17 29.61
CA ASP A 92 13.56 -9.93 29.88
C ASP A 92 13.26 -11.38 30.29
N GLU A 93 12.13 -11.58 30.98
CA GLU A 93 11.62 -12.87 31.42
C GLU A 93 10.10 -12.97 31.16
N SER A 94 9.65 -14.15 30.75
CA SER A 94 8.22 -14.46 30.61
C SER A 94 7.56 -14.71 31.97
N PRO A 95 6.22 -14.66 32.09
CA PRO A 95 5.52 -15.04 33.33
C PRO A 95 5.76 -16.48 33.79
N ALA A 96 6.37 -17.33 32.95
CA ALA A 96 6.74 -18.72 33.26
C ALA A 96 8.24 -18.91 33.54
N GLY A 97 9.01 -17.83 33.73
CA GLY A 97 10.44 -17.89 34.09
C GLY A 97 11.41 -18.09 32.92
N LEU A 98 10.92 -18.06 31.67
CA LEU A 98 11.78 -18.18 30.49
C LEU A 98 12.39 -16.83 30.11
N ARG A 99 13.72 -16.73 30.11
CA ARG A 99 14.46 -15.54 29.69
C ARG A 99 14.44 -15.35 28.16
N LYS A 100 14.41 -14.10 27.71
CA LYS A 100 14.38 -13.75 26.27
C LYS A 100 15.65 -14.14 25.51
N ASP A 101 16.80 -14.17 26.19
CA ASP A 101 18.11 -14.43 25.60
C ASP A 101 18.51 -15.91 25.60
N SER A 102 17.83 -16.73 26.41
CA SER A 102 17.95 -18.20 26.38
C SER A 102 16.84 -18.89 25.58
N THR A 103 15.98 -18.13 24.88
CA THR A 103 14.79 -18.65 24.20
C THR A 103 14.74 -18.18 22.74
N LEU A 104 14.67 -19.14 21.81
CA LEU A 104 14.39 -18.90 20.39
C LEU A 104 13.05 -19.53 20.02
N ALA A 105 12.22 -18.80 19.27
CA ALA A 105 11.04 -19.41 18.65
C ALA A 105 11.49 -20.30 17.48
N TRP A 106 10.76 -21.39 17.23
CA TRP A 106 11.12 -22.39 16.21
C TRP A 106 11.29 -21.82 14.79
N TYR A 107 10.58 -20.74 14.45
CA TYR A 107 10.68 -20.03 13.17
C TYR A 107 11.83 -19.01 13.10
N GLN A 108 12.56 -18.77 14.19
CA GLN A 108 13.73 -17.88 14.27
C GLN A 108 15.06 -18.64 14.09
N THR A 109 15.01 -19.87 13.58
CA THR A 109 16.16 -20.76 13.38
C THR A 109 17.00 -20.43 12.15
N LEU A 110 16.58 -19.45 11.34
CA LEU A 110 17.35 -18.93 10.21
C LEU A 110 18.17 -17.71 10.63
N ASP A 111 19.41 -17.62 10.13
CA ASP A 111 20.29 -16.44 10.19
C ASP A 111 19.60 -15.10 9.87
N THR A 112 18.66 -15.07 8.93
CA THR A 112 17.87 -13.89 8.59
C THR A 112 16.98 -13.38 9.74
N TYR A 113 16.88 -14.12 10.86
CA TYR A 113 16.22 -13.71 12.11
C TYR A 113 17.17 -13.31 13.24
N GLU A 114 18.49 -13.32 13.00
CA GLU A 114 19.54 -13.01 13.99
C GLU A 114 19.33 -11.69 14.75
N GLY A 115 19.89 -11.62 15.95
CA GLY A 115 19.77 -10.52 16.89
C GLY A 115 18.78 -10.78 18.01
N GLU A 116 18.50 -9.75 18.81
CA GLU A 116 17.63 -9.84 19.99
C GLU A 116 16.18 -10.22 19.66
N GLN A 117 15.44 -10.66 20.68
CA GLN A 117 13.99 -10.79 20.59
C GLN A 117 13.32 -9.42 20.43
N MET A 118 12.56 -9.28 19.34
CA MET A 118 11.87 -8.04 18.93
C MET A 118 10.36 -8.28 18.91
N THR A 119 9.59 -7.23 19.16
CA THR A 119 8.14 -7.27 18.96
C THR A 119 7.78 -7.40 17.48
N PHE A 120 6.51 -7.71 17.19
CA PHE A 120 6.02 -7.87 15.82
C PHE A 120 6.38 -6.67 14.92
N HIS A 121 6.07 -5.44 15.34
CA HIS A 121 6.32 -4.26 14.53
C HIS A 121 7.82 -3.93 14.40
N GLN A 122 8.60 -4.02 15.49
CA GLN A 122 10.05 -3.87 15.44
C GLN A 122 10.68 -4.84 14.43
N ARG A 123 10.25 -6.11 14.41
CA ARG A 123 10.77 -7.11 13.48
C ARG A 123 10.48 -6.80 12.00
N HIS A 124 9.45 -6.02 11.71
CA HIS A 124 9.04 -5.63 10.35
C HIS A 124 9.48 -4.21 9.93
N LEU A 125 9.74 -3.30 10.87
CA LEU A 125 10.06 -1.89 10.60
C LEU A 125 11.48 -1.46 11.02
N THR A 126 12.14 -2.19 11.92
CA THR A 126 13.43 -1.76 12.51
C THR A 126 14.52 -2.83 12.52
N ALA A 127 14.20 -4.10 12.24
CA ALA A 127 15.21 -5.16 12.23
C ALA A 127 16.26 -4.95 11.11
N PRO A 128 17.56 -5.19 11.34
CA PRO A 128 18.60 -4.94 10.33
C PRO A 128 18.36 -5.68 9.01
N PHE A 129 17.94 -6.95 9.07
CA PHE A 129 17.63 -7.73 7.88
C PHE A 129 16.45 -7.16 7.09
N ILE A 130 15.34 -6.80 7.75
CA ILE A 130 14.14 -6.36 7.03
C ILE A 130 14.37 -4.99 6.37
N ASN A 131 15.10 -4.09 7.03
CA ASN A 131 15.45 -2.78 6.45
C ASN A 131 16.42 -2.88 5.26
N ARG A 132 17.22 -3.95 5.19
CA ARG A 132 18.04 -4.29 4.01
C ARG A 132 17.18 -4.71 2.81
N VAL A 133 16.16 -5.54 3.01
CA VAL A 133 15.45 -6.25 1.92
C VAL A 133 14.03 -5.75 1.61
N ALA A 134 13.43 -4.95 2.48
CA ALA A 134 12.05 -4.49 2.39
C ALA A 134 11.91 -3.00 2.73
N ASP A 135 10.76 -2.42 2.36
CA ASP A 135 10.39 -1.02 2.58
C ASP A 135 8.95 -0.90 3.11
N MET A 136 8.57 -1.84 4.00
CA MET A 136 7.21 -1.95 4.50
C MET A 136 6.77 -0.69 5.27
N GLN A 137 5.54 -0.26 4.98
CA GLN A 137 4.87 0.83 5.66
C GLN A 137 3.74 0.27 6.56
N CYS A 138 3.23 1.07 7.49
CA CYS A 138 2.02 0.76 8.24
C CYS A 138 0.87 0.35 7.30
N SER A 139 0.68 1.10 6.21
CA SER A 139 -0.32 0.88 5.16
C SER A 139 -0.08 -0.37 4.29
N THR A 140 1.08 -1.03 4.36
CA THR A 140 1.28 -2.33 3.70
C THR A 140 0.34 -3.38 4.31
N CYS A 141 0.22 -3.39 5.64
CA CYS A 141 -0.63 -4.31 6.39
C CYS A 141 -1.99 -3.70 6.76
N HIS A 142 -2.02 -2.43 7.17
CA HIS A 142 -3.23 -1.75 7.61
C HIS A 142 -3.98 -1.12 6.44
N GLN A 143 -5.25 -1.47 6.30
CA GLN A 143 -6.20 -0.92 5.35
C GLN A 143 -7.34 -0.26 6.13
N GLY A 144 -7.48 1.06 6.04
CA GLY A 144 -8.61 1.77 6.62
C GLY A 144 -9.93 1.48 5.89
N ASN A 145 -11.01 1.44 6.67
CA ASN A 145 -12.42 1.28 6.24
C ASN A 145 -13.26 2.15 7.20
N ASP A 146 -14.51 2.53 6.86
CA ASP A 146 -15.34 3.24 7.85
C ASP A 146 -15.61 2.28 9.03
N LEU A 147 -15.45 2.76 10.26
CA LEU A 147 -15.79 2.00 11.47
C LEU A 147 -17.31 1.73 11.58
N ARG A 148 -18.13 2.39 10.75
CA ARG A 148 -19.56 2.15 10.57
C ARG A 148 -19.88 1.02 9.58
N ASP A 149 -18.92 0.57 8.77
CA ASP A 149 -19.15 -0.51 7.80
C ASP A 149 -19.20 -1.87 8.54
N GLU A 150 -20.39 -2.27 8.98
CA GLU A 150 -20.54 -3.32 10.00
C GLU A 150 -20.02 -4.71 9.59
N ASN A 151 -20.10 -5.08 8.30
CA ASN A 151 -19.44 -6.25 7.71
C ASN A 151 -19.51 -6.19 6.17
N SER A 152 -18.52 -6.75 5.47
CA SER A 152 -18.50 -6.88 4.00
C SER A 152 -19.72 -7.66 3.51
N GLY A 153 -20.57 -7.05 2.69
CA GLY A 153 -21.78 -7.69 2.18
C GLY A 153 -22.84 -8.02 3.24
N SER A 154 -22.86 -7.31 4.37
CA SER A 154 -23.84 -7.51 5.47
C SER A 154 -25.30 -7.32 5.05
N HIS A 155 -25.55 -6.47 4.05
CA HIS A 155 -26.85 -6.23 3.45
C HIS A 155 -26.75 -6.00 1.94
N PHE A 156 -27.89 -5.99 1.24
CA PHE A 156 -27.94 -5.58 -0.15
C PHE A 156 -27.48 -4.11 -0.28
N GLY A 157 -26.41 -3.88 -1.04
CA GLY A 157 -25.75 -2.57 -1.16
C GLY A 157 -24.61 -2.31 -0.18
N ALA A 158 -24.30 -3.21 0.75
CA ALA A 158 -23.09 -3.10 1.58
C ALA A 158 -21.83 -3.26 0.71
N PRO A 159 -20.73 -2.53 0.99
CA PRO A 159 -19.47 -2.71 0.28
C PRO A 159 -18.95 -4.16 0.39
N LEU A 160 -18.39 -4.67 -0.70
CA LEU A 160 -17.76 -5.99 -0.76
C LEU A 160 -16.24 -5.86 -0.64
N GLY A 161 -15.59 -6.80 0.05
CA GLY A 161 -14.13 -6.86 0.17
C GLY A 161 -13.54 -6.07 1.35
N LEU A 162 -14.37 -5.61 2.29
CA LEU A 162 -13.90 -4.86 3.46
C LEU A 162 -13.03 -5.70 4.40
N THR A 163 -11.95 -5.09 4.89
CA THR A 163 -10.97 -5.75 5.76
C THR A 163 -11.27 -5.47 7.24
N LEU A 164 -12.14 -6.30 7.82
CA LEU A 164 -12.74 -6.03 9.14
C LEU A 164 -11.84 -6.42 10.33
N ARG A 165 -10.87 -7.32 10.14
CA ARG A 165 -10.09 -7.88 11.26
C ARG A 165 -9.01 -6.90 11.72
N LYS A 166 -9.39 -5.95 12.58
CA LYS A 166 -8.51 -4.90 13.11
C LYS A 166 -7.80 -4.10 12.00
N LEU A 167 -8.52 -3.83 10.91
CA LEU A 167 -8.00 -3.13 9.73
C LEU A 167 -6.81 -3.83 9.05
N VAL A 168 -6.55 -5.13 9.27
CA VAL A 168 -5.46 -5.88 8.63
C VAL A 168 -6.00 -7.10 7.89
N ASP A 169 -5.59 -7.25 6.63
CA ASP A 169 -5.91 -8.42 5.81
C ASP A 169 -4.91 -9.54 6.10
N PRO A 170 -5.33 -10.70 6.64
CA PRO A 170 -4.44 -11.83 6.90
C PRO A 170 -3.71 -12.35 5.67
N ASN A 171 -4.19 -12.07 4.45
CA ASN A 171 -3.50 -12.43 3.22
C ASN A 171 -2.16 -11.70 3.07
N VAL A 172 -2.02 -10.47 3.58
CA VAL A 172 -0.73 -9.75 3.59
C VAL A 172 0.30 -10.48 4.43
N CYS A 173 -0.11 -10.96 5.62
CA CYS A 173 0.73 -11.82 6.45
C CYS A 173 1.07 -13.14 5.73
N LEU A 174 0.10 -13.72 5.02
CA LEU A 174 0.26 -14.98 4.31
C LEU A 174 1.28 -14.89 3.17
N MET A 175 1.46 -13.74 2.52
CA MET A 175 2.51 -13.53 1.51
C MET A 175 3.89 -13.92 2.07
N CYS A 176 4.27 -13.37 3.23
CA CYS A 176 5.58 -13.60 3.85
C CYS A 176 5.66 -14.83 4.76
N HIS A 177 4.52 -15.25 5.34
CA HIS A 177 4.44 -16.35 6.33
C HIS A 177 3.66 -17.57 5.84
N GLY A 178 3.46 -17.70 4.52
CA GLY A 178 2.88 -18.89 3.91
C GLY A 178 3.86 -20.07 3.88
N GLN A 179 3.32 -21.28 3.83
CA GLN A 179 4.10 -22.50 3.72
C GLN A 179 4.80 -22.60 2.35
N PHE A 180 6.04 -23.10 2.35
CA PHE A 180 6.79 -23.35 1.12
C PHE A 180 6.04 -24.35 0.21
N ASN A 181 5.78 -23.96 -1.04
CA ASN A 181 4.95 -24.73 -1.96
C ASN A 181 5.80 -25.68 -2.83
N ASN A 182 6.24 -26.79 -2.23
CA ASN A 182 7.01 -27.81 -2.94
C ASN A 182 6.24 -28.44 -4.13
N THR A 183 4.92 -28.60 -4.01
CA THR A 183 4.06 -29.17 -5.05
C THR A 183 4.06 -28.33 -6.33
N VAL A 184 3.88 -27.01 -6.22
CA VAL A 184 3.94 -26.08 -7.38
C VAL A 184 5.36 -26.00 -7.96
N MET A 185 6.37 -26.16 -7.11
CA MET A 185 7.79 -26.26 -7.52
C MET A 185 8.19 -27.65 -8.07
N ALA A 186 7.24 -28.59 -8.18
CA ALA A 186 7.47 -29.97 -8.62
C ALA A 186 8.58 -30.71 -7.84
N MET A 187 8.76 -30.39 -6.55
CA MET A 187 9.78 -30.99 -5.69
C MET A 187 9.23 -32.11 -4.80
N PRO A 188 10.04 -33.14 -4.50
CA PRO A 188 9.61 -34.34 -3.77
C PRO A 188 9.11 -34.11 -2.34
N GLY A 189 9.49 -33.00 -1.70
CA GLY A 189 9.09 -32.70 -0.33
C GLY A 189 9.49 -31.29 0.11
N PRO A 190 9.35 -30.95 1.41
CA PRO A 190 9.70 -29.63 1.93
C PRO A 190 11.19 -29.33 1.82
N TRP A 191 11.53 -28.05 1.68
CA TRP A 191 12.91 -27.59 1.47
C TRP A 191 13.85 -27.91 2.64
N SER A 192 13.35 -27.94 3.88
CA SER A 192 14.11 -28.36 5.07
C SER A 192 14.68 -29.78 4.97
N GLU A 193 14.02 -30.67 4.22
CA GLU A 193 14.45 -32.05 4.00
C GLU A 193 15.23 -32.20 2.69
N HIS A 194 14.80 -31.51 1.63
CA HIS A 194 15.27 -31.76 0.27
C HIS A 194 16.23 -30.70 -0.29
N GLY A 195 16.40 -29.54 0.36
CA GLY A 195 17.21 -28.42 -0.12
C GLY A 195 18.66 -28.81 -0.42
N LYS A 196 19.24 -29.75 0.35
CA LYS A 196 20.60 -30.27 0.14
C LYS A 196 20.80 -30.93 -1.23
N LEU A 197 19.76 -31.56 -1.80
CA LEU A 197 19.81 -32.16 -3.15
C LEU A 197 20.00 -31.07 -4.23
N PHE A 198 19.52 -29.86 -3.95
CA PHE A 198 19.67 -28.67 -4.78
C PHE A 198 20.80 -27.75 -4.27
N GLN A 199 21.79 -28.31 -3.56
CA GLN A 199 22.94 -27.56 -2.99
C GLN A 199 22.53 -26.40 -2.08
N ASN A 200 21.32 -26.46 -1.50
CA ASN A 200 20.61 -25.38 -0.82
C ASN A 200 20.49 -24.09 -1.66
N ASN A 201 20.57 -24.13 -2.99
CA ASN A 201 20.62 -22.95 -3.84
C ASN A 201 19.38 -22.81 -4.73
N CYS A 202 18.46 -21.92 -4.34
CA CYS A 202 17.23 -21.63 -5.09
C CYS A 202 17.51 -21.04 -6.50
N LEU A 203 18.66 -20.39 -6.70
CA LEU A 203 19.01 -19.76 -7.96
C LEU A 203 19.40 -20.75 -9.07
N LEU A 204 19.71 -22.02 -8.74
CA LEU A 204 19.93 -23.08 -9.74
C LEU A 204 18.79 -23.17 -10.76
N CYS A 205 17.55 -22.98 -10.30
CA CYS A 205 16.38 -22.91 -11.16
C CYS A 205 15.94 -21.45 -11.40
N HIS A 206 15.83 -20.64 -10.34
CA HIS A 206 15.17 -19.34 -10.45
C HIS A 206 15.94 -18.26 -11.20
N ALA A 207 17.28 -18.36 -11.33
CA ALA A 207 18.08 -17.34 -12.02
C ALA A 207 17.59 -17.06 -13.45
N ASN A 208 17.21 -18.11 -14.18
CA ASN A 208 16.90 -18.03 -15.62
C ASN A 208 15.40 -17.90 -15.94
N ILE A 209 14.50 -18.36 -15.05
CA ILE A 209 13.04 -18.45 -15.31
C ILE A 209 12.22 -17.35 -14.61
N ARG A 210 12.86 -16.47 -13.86
CA ARG A 210 12.24 -15.38 -13.09
C ARG A 210 13.11 -14.14 -13.15
N THR A 211 13.34 -13.56 -14.33
CA THR A 211 14.30 -12.45 -14.49
C THR A 211 13.87 -11.15 -13.79
N GLN A 212 12.57 -10.95 -13.59
CA GLN A 212 11.98 -9.89 -12.77
C GLN A 212 11.31 -10.54 -11.55
N ARG A 213 11.63 -10.04 -10.36
CA ARG A 213 11.19 -10.59 -9.06
C ARG A 213 10.97 -9.48 -8.05
N HIS A 214 10.05 -9.71 -7.13
CA HIS A 214 9.82 -8.84 -5.96
C HIS A 214 9.44 -7.39 -6.30
N GLU A 215 8.97 -7.11 -7.52
CA GLU A 215 8.61 -5.77 -8.03
C GLU A 215 7.30 -5.25 -7.41
N VAL A 216 7.35 -5.03 -6.10
CA VAL A 216 6.27 -4.48 -5.29
C VAL A 216 6.80 -3.34 -4.43
N ASN A 217 5.94 -2.37 -4.12
CA ASN A 217 6.27 -1.14 -3.40
C ASN A 217 6.82 -1.35 -1.97
N PHE A 218 6.63 -2.52 -1.35
CA PHE A 218 7.09 -2.83 0.01
C PHE A 218 8.34 -3.72 0.05
N LEU A 219 8.94 -4.08 -1.09
CA LEU A 219 10.17 -4.87 -1.18
C LEU A 219 11.28 -4.10 -1.92
N LYS A 220 12.54 -4.50 -1.70
CA LYS A 220 13.73 -3.93 -2.36
C LYS A 220 14.36 -4.98 -3.28
N PRO A 221 13.90 -5.15 -4.54
CA PRO A 221 14.34 -6.22 -5.45
C PRO A 221 15.86 -6.40 -5.50
N ALA A 222 16.60 -5.35 -5.85
CA ALA A 222 18.05 -5.41 -6.00
C ALA A 222 18.78 -5.82 -4.71
N ALA A 223 18.24 -5.43 -3.53
CA ALA A 223 18.83 -5.77 -2.24
C ALA A 223 18.52 -7.21 -1.82
N ILE A 224 17.33 -7.73 -2.14
CA ILE A 224 17.00 -9.15 -2.02
C ILE A 224 17.95 -9.99 -2.87
N GLU A 225 18.13 -9.61 -4.15
CA GLU A 225 18.99 -10.35 -5.08
C GLU A 225 20.48 -10.28 -4.73
N ALA A 226 20.94 -9.19 -4.10
CA ALA A 226 22.29 -9.10 -3.55
C ALA A 226 22.44 -10.04 -2.32
N ALA A 227 21.54 -9.95 -1.34
CA ALA A 227 21.58 -10.76 -0.14
C ALA A 227 21.43 -12.27 -0.44
N ALA A 228 20.61 -12.64 -1.43
CA ALA A 228 20.40 -14.04 -1.84
C ALA A 228 21.63 -14.69 -2.50
N LYS A 229 22.55 -13.91 -3.07
CA LYS A 229 23.84 -14.41 -3.58
C LYS A 229 24.83 -14.73 -2.47
N GLU A 230 24.80 -13.94 -1.39
CA GLU A 230 25.60 -14.17 -0.18
C GLU A 230 25.06 -15.34 0.64
N ASN A 231 23.73 -15.45 0.73
CA ASN A 231 23.06 -16.38 1.62
C ASN A 231 21.74 -16.93 1.04
N PRO A 232 21.64 -18.25 0.74
CA PRO A 232 20.41 -18.83 0.23
C PRO A 232 19.24 -18.88 1.23
N ASN A 233 19.49 -18.74 2.54
CA ASN A 233 18.44 -18.66 3.55
C ASN A 233 17.58 -17.40 3.42
N VAL A 234 18.01 -16.39 2.65
CA VAL A 234 17.19 -15.24 2.24
C VAL A 234 15.98 -15.72 1.43
N CYS A 235 16.21 -16.53 0.41
CA CYS A 235 15.15 -17.08 -0.43
C CYS A 235 14.22 -17.99 0.39
N TYR A 236 14.79 -18.94 1.14
CA TYR A 236 13.96 -19.87 1.93
C TYR A 236 13.19 -19.15 3.03
N GLY A 237 13.80 -18.18 3.72
CA GLY A 237 13.15 -17.39 4.76
C GLY A 237 11.89 -16.69 4.25
N CYS A 238 11.96 -16.00 3.12
CA CYS A 238 10.79 -15.33 2.53
C CYS A 238 9.76 -16.29 1.91
N HIS A 239 10.18 -17.47 1.44
CA HIS A 239 9.29 -18.42 0.75
C HIS A 239 8.82 -19.62 1.57
N GLY A 240 8.98 -19.60 2.90
CA GLY A 240 8.28 -20.53 3.80
C GLY A 240 9.12 -21.16 4.92
N GLY A 241 10.41 -20.83 5.02
CA GLY A 241 11.23 -21.09 6.21
C GLY A 241 10.78 -20.32 7.46
N ARG A 242 9.78 -19.45 7.31
CA ARG A 242 9.14 -18.64 8.36
C ARG A 242 7.62 -18.85 8.42
N ALA A 243 7.14 -19.98 7.92
CA ALA A 243 5.72 -20.23 7.75
C ALA A 243 4.98 -20.22 9.09
N TRP A 244 4.03 -19.30 9.28
CA TRP A 244 3.08 -19.34 10.40
C TRP A 244 1.75 -19.96 9.97
N TYR A 245 1.45 -19.89 8.67
CA TYR A 245 0.27 -20.48 8.07
C TYR A 245 0.60 -21.85 7.48
N ARG A 246 -0.33 -22.80 7.64
CA ARG A 246 -0.25 -24.18 7.08
C ARG A 246 -0.55 -24.26 5.57
N ILE A 247 -0.71 -23.11 4.93
CA ILE A 247 -1.07 -22.96 3.52
C ILE A 247 -0.08 -22.01 2.85
N SER A 248 0.16 -22.18 1.56
CA SER A 248 0.98 -21.27 0.76
C SER A 248 0.15 -20.07 0.28
N PHE A 249 0.77 -18.90 0.14
CA PHE A 249 0.15 -17.80 -0.59
C PHE A 249 0.05 -18.13 -2.09
N PRO A 250 -1.12 -17.97 -2.74
CA PRO A 250 -1.28 -18.18 -4.17
C PRO A 250 -0.77 -16.97 -4.96
N TYR A 251 0.55 -16.75 -4.93
CA TYR A 251 1.22 -15.66 -5.66
C TYR A 251 0.76 -15.55 -7.13
N PRO A 252 0.54 -14.32 -7.65
CA PRO A 252 0.17 -14.08 -9.04
C PRO A 252 1.11 -14.76 -10.04
N ARG A 253 0.54 -15.35 -11.10
CA ARG A 253 1.29 -15.94 -12.22
C ARG A 253 1.50 -14.88 -13.29
N HIS A 254 2.37 -13.91 -12.99
CA HIS A 254 2.95 -13.02 -14.00
C HIS A 254 3.50 -13.84 -15.18
N PRO A 255 3.22 -13.49 -16.45
CA PRO A 255 3.84 -14.14 -17.60
C PRO A 255 5.36 -14.01 -17.58
N TRP A 256 6.08 -15.00 -18.12
CA TRP A 256 7.54 -14.93 -18.29
C TRP A 256 7.98 -15.55 -19.62
N PRO A 257 9.14 -15.17 -20.17
CA PRO A 257 9.64 -15.76 -21.42
C PRO A 257 9.71 -17.30 -21.34
N GLY A 258 8.99 -17.98 -22.23
CA GLY A 258 8.89 -19.45 -22.24
C GLY A 258 7.89 -20.06 -21.26
N SER A 259 6.99 -19.30 -20.63
CA SER A 259 5.96 -19.84 -19.74
C SER A 259 4.89 -20.70 -20.42
N GLY A 260 4.77 -20.58 -21.74
CA GLY A 260 3.69 -21.14 -22.56
C GLY A 260 2.31 -20.53 -22.28
N ASP A 261 1.39 -20.72 -23.22
CA ASP A 261 0.00 -20.25 -23.11
C ASP A 261 -0.84 -21.18 -22.21
N THR A 262 -0.44 -22.44 -22.07
CA THR A 262 -1.11 -23.42 -21.20
C THR A 262 -1.00 -23.01 -19.72
N VAL A 263 -2.14 -22.71 -19.10
CA VAL A 263 -2.25 -22.45 -17.66
C VAL A 263 -2.41 -23.77 -16.90
N PRO A 264 -1.49 -24.15 -16.01
CA PRO A 264 -1.63 -25.38 -15.20
C PRO A 264 -2.84 -25.33 -14.26
N ASP A 265 -3.37 -26.50 -13.91
CA ASP A 265 -4.53 -26.67 -13.01
C ASP A 265 -4.45 -25.86 -11.71
N TRP A 266 -3.31 -25.85 -11.04
CA TRP A 266 -3.06 -25.13 -9.78
C TRP A 266 -3.02 -23.59 -9.93
N ALA A 267 -3.00 -23.10 -11.17
CA ALA A 267 -2.85 -21.70 -11.54
C ALA A 267 -4.10 -21.08 -12.17
N ARG A 268 -5.17 -21.86 -12.44
CA ARG A 268 -6.39 -21.38 -13.13
C ARG A 268 -6.98 -20.13 -12.48
N ASP A 269 -7.11 -20.13 -11.16
CA ASP A 269 -7.76 -19.06 -10.41
C ASP A 269 -6.78 -17.99 -9.88
N ARG A 270 -5.53 -17.98 -10.37
CA ARG A 270 -4.50 -17.03 -9.92
C ARG A 270 -4.51 -15.76 -10.78
N PRO A 271 -4.43 -14.56 -10.16
CA PRO A 271 -4.18 -13.32 -10.88
C PRO A 271 -2.91 -13.40 -11.73
N THR A 272 -2.89 -12.72 -12.87
CA THR A 272 -1.70 -12.57 -13.73
C THR A 272 -0.90 -11.30 -13.42
N ALA A 273 -1.38 -10.46 -12.50
CA ALA A 273 -0.73 -9.26 -12.01
C ALA A 273 -0.84 -9.18 -10.47
N SER A 274 0.02 -8.36 -9.86
CA SER A 274 -0.09 -8.00 -8.44
C SER A 274 -1.27 -7.03 -8.21
N ASP A 275 -1.79 -6.98 -6.98
CA ASP A 275 -2.73 -5.96 -6.53
C ASP A 275 -2.18 -4.56 -6.85
N LEU A 276 -3.03 -3.67 -7.37
CA LEU A 276 -2.67 -2.30 -7.74
C LEU A 276 -2.00 -1.53 -6.60
N ARG A 277 -2.47 -1.75 -5.35
CA ARG A 277 -1.90 -1.11 -4.14
C ARG A 277 -0.48 -1.57 -3.80
N PHE A 278 0.02 -2.60 -4.47
CA PHE A 278 1.38 -3.12 -4.30
C PHE A 278 2.29 -2.86 -5.50
N LEU A 279 1.78 -2.33 -6.61
CA LEU A 279 2.63 -1.96 -7.73
C LEU A 279 3.53 -0.76 -7.35
N ILE A 280 4.79 -0.77 -7.80
CA ILE A 280 5.75 0.32 -7.53
C ILE A 280 5.22 1.67 -8.04
N GLN A 281 4.46 1.66 -9.14
CA GLN A 281 3.79 2.85 -9.69
C GLN A 281 2.64 3.38 -8.79
N GLY A 282 2.06 2.53 -7.93
CA GLY A 282 1.02 2.91 -6.97
C GLY A 282 1.53 3.76 -5.79
N ASN A 283 2.85 3.83 -5.59
CA ASN A 283 3.47 4.74 -4.62
C ASN A 283 3.89 6.09 -5.20
N ALA A 284 3.66 6.32 -6.50
CA ALA A 284 3.85 7.65 -7.07
C ALA A 284 2.74 8.57 -6.55
N PRO A 285 3.06 9.70 -5.88
CA PRO A 285 2.03 10.70 -5.59
C PRO A 285 1.42 11.15 -6.92
N ILE A 286 0.08 11.16 -6.98
CA ILE A 286 -0.69 11.55 -8.16
C ILE A 286 -0.34 13.01 -8.48
N GLY A 287 0.50 13.20 -9.51
CA GLY A 287 1.12 14.50 -9.82
C GLY A 287 2.57 14.43 -10.34
N SER A 288 3.23 13.26 -10.33
CA SER A 288 4.61 13.10 -10.82
C SER A 288 4.77 12.65 -12.29
N SER A 289 3.67 12.45 -13.02
CA SER A 289 3.68 11.96 -14.41
C SER A 289 3.86 13.04 -15.47
N GLU A 290 4.85 13.94 -15.31
CA GLU A 290 5.16 14.95 -16.33
C GLU A 290 6.63 15.42 -16.28
N THR A 291 7.58 14.57 -16.69
CA THR A 291 8.95 14.95 -17.18
C THR A 291 9.80 13.77 -17.70
N ALA A 292 9.22 12.63 -18.08
CA ALA A 292 9.96 11.46 -18.57
C ALA A 292 9.86 11.25 -20.10
N ALA A 293 9.90 12.34 -20.88
CA ALA A 293 9.81 12.28 -22.34
C ALA A 293 10.53 13.44 -23.06
N ALA A 294 11.87 13.53 -22.96
CA ALA A 294 12.76 14.13 -23.98
C ALA A 294 14.25 14.14 -23.53
N SER A 295 15.01 13.08 -23.84
CA SER A 295 16.44 13.19 -24.22
C SER A 295 17.05 11.84 -24.60
N THR A 296 16.89 11.42 -25.87
CA THR A 296 17.78 10.42 -26.51
C THR A 296 17.80 10.62 -28.02
N VAL A 297 18.38 11.74 -28.47
CA VAL A 297 18.80 11.96 -29.86
C VAL A 297 20.09 12.79 -29.82
N GLN A 298 21.10 12.41 -30.61
CA GLN A 298 22.47 12.95 -30.67
C GLN A 298 23.36 12.58 -29.45
N GLN A 299 24.60 12.09 -29.61
CA GLN A 299 25.44 11.91 -30.81
C GLN A 299 25.94 10.47 -30.94
#